data_AF-A0A0P7Z335-F1
#
_entry.id   AF-A0A0P7Z335-F1
#
_cell.length_a   1.000
_cell.length_b   1.000
_cell.length_c   1.000
_cell.angle_alpha   90.00
_cell.angle_beta   90.00
_cell.angle_gamma   90.00
#
_symmetry.space_group_name_H-M   'P 1'
#
loop_
_entity.id
_entity.type
_entity.pdbx_description
1 polymer ?
#
loop_
_entity_poly.entity_id
_entity_poly.type
_entity_poly.pdbx_seq_one_letter_code
_entity_poly.pdbx_strand_id
1 'polypeptide(L)'
;MLDSTALDSTRFAALQQAPLWDFALAFYARPGVEQACLTLQDTAAVDVCELLFHGWLFAHGLEARPEVLSGQRQLCIEWQAGVTEVLRGLRRDLKRAEHPSETLSLLRERIKQAELLAERENLQRWQRWAWDADPACLRLKNTSTMPDDAGSWLQKRLLSPQEWQQLTLDEAAIASLQDAFDVLGHQLDPLQRAR
;
A
#
# COMPACT_ATOMS: atom_id res chain seq x y z
N MET A 1 -26.60 -15.62 17.03
CA MET A 1 -25.98 -14.27 16.93
C MET A 1 -25.84 -13.99 15.46
N LEU A 2 -26.60 -13.03 14.94
CA LEU A 2 -26.65 -12.75 13.51
C LEU A 2 -25.30 -12.16 13.07
N ASP A 3 -24.56 -12.89 12.25
CA ASP A 3 -23.50 -12.33 11.40
C ASP A 3 -24.15 -11.24 10.54
N SER A 4 -24.04 -9.99 10.98
CA SER A 4 -24.47 -8.86 10.17
C SER A 4 -23.46 -8.73 9.03
N THR A 5 -23.80 -9.34 7.89
CA THR A 5 -23.07 -9.23 6.62
C THR A 5 -23.16 -7.82 6.01
N ALA A 6 -23.93 -6.92 6.62
CA ALA A 6 -24.07 -5.53 6.21
C ALA A 6 -22.83 -4.72 6.61
N LEU A 7 -22.29 -3.99 5.63
CA LEU A 7 -21.22 -3.01 5.84
C LEU A 7 -21.70 -1.94 6.83
N ASP A 8 -20.89 -1.64 7.85
CA ASP A 8 -21.20 -0.58 8.82
C ASP A 8 -21.16 0.78 8.10
N SER A 9 -22.33 1.39 7.94
CA SER A 9 -22.48 2.68 7.27
C SER A 9 -21.70 3.81 7.95
N THR A 10 -21.48 3.72 9.26
CA THR A 10 -20.70 4.72 10.02
C THR A 10 -19.23 4.61 9.67
N ARG A 11 -18.68 3.39 9.65
CA ARG A 11 -17.27 3.15 9.25
C ARG A 11 -17.03 3.58 7.81
N PHE A 12 -17.98 3.27 6.92
CA PHE A 12 -17.88 3.66 5.52
C PHE A 12 -17.94 5.19 5.32
N ALA A 13 -18.84 5.89 6.03
CA ALA A 13 -18.92 7.34 5.99
C ALA A 13 -17.64 8.00 6.55
N ALA A 14 -17.01 7.42 7.58
CA ALA A 14 -15.73 7.89 8.12
C ALA A 14 -14.59 7.71 7.09
N LEU A 15 -14.54 6.56 6.41
CA LEU A 15 -13.59 6.30 5.32
C LEU A 15 -13.71 7.35 4.19
N GLN A 16 -14.93 7.74 3.83
CA GLN A 16 -15.18 8.76 2.79
C GLN A 16 -14.74 10.18 3.20
N GLN A 17 -14.64 10.47 4.50
CA GLN A 17 -14.18 11.76 5.01
C GLN A 17 -12.66 11.86 5.14
N ALA A 18 -11.94 10.74 5.04
CA ALA A 18 -10.48 10.67 5.15
C ALA A 18 -9.90 10.17 3.82
N PRO A 19 -9.51 11.05 2.88
CA PRO A 19 -8.91 10.64 1.62
C PRO A 19 -7.68 9.75 1.82
N LEU A 20 -7.54 8.73 1.00
CA LEU A 20 -6.41 7.80 1.01
C LEU A 20 -5.08 8.52 0.84
N TRP A 21 -5.04 9.58 0.04
CA TRP A 21 -3.82 10.39 -0.14
C TRP A 21 -3.36 11.05 1.17
N ASP A 22 -4.29 11.62 1.94
CA ASP A 22 -3.96 12.30 3.20
C ASP A 22 -3.54 11.28 4.26
N PHE A 23 -4.21 10.13 4.31
CA PHE A 23 -3.76 8.98 5.11
C PHE A 23 -2.35 8.54 4.70
N ALA A 24 -2.09 8.38 3.41
CA ALA A 24 -0.80 7.93 2.90
C ALA A 24 0.33 8.88 3.33
N LEU A 25 0.15 10.19 3.17
CA LEU A 25 1.12 11.18 3.63
C LEU A 25 1.37 11.09 5.15
N ALA A 26 0.31 11.02 5.95
CA ALA A 26 0.41 10.96 7.40
C ALA A 26 1.01 9.64 7.91
N PHE A 27 0.74 8.52 7.23
CA PHE A 27 1.27 7.21 7.57
C PHE A 27 2.74 7.09 7.15
N TYR A 28 3.10 7.55 5.95
CA TYR A 28 4.46 7.50 5.43
C TYR A 28 5.45 8.34 6.26
N ALA A 29 4.98 9.45 6.84
CA ALA A 29 5.77 10.30 7.73
C ALA A 29 6.07 9.68 9.11
N ARG A 30 5.50 8.51 9.43
CA ARG A 30 5.70 7.86 10.72
C ARG A 30 7.08 7.18 10.80
N PRO A 31 7.66 7.07 12.01
CA PRO A 31 8.97 6.44 12.19
C PRO A 31 9.03 5.05 11.57
N GLY A 32 10.03 4.84 10.71
CA GLY A 32 10.32 3.54 10.07
C GLY A 32 9.42 3.16 8.89
N VAL A 33 8.30 3.85 8.64
CA VAL A 33 7.36 3.45 7.57
C VAL A 33 7.98 3.59 6.18
N GLU A 34 8.62 4.73 5.88
CA GLU A 34 9.32 4.92 4.60
C GLU A 34 10.31 3.79 4.32
N GLN A 35 11.16 3.49 5.31
CA GLN A 35 12.18 2.45 5.17
C GLN A 35 11.57 1.06 5.02
N ALA A 36 10.52 0.73 5.77
CA ALA A 36 9.81 -0.53 5.65
C ALA A 36 9.17 -0.70 4.26
N CYS A 37 8.50 0.34 3.75
CA CYS A 37 7.93 0.33 2.40
C CYS A 37 8.99 0.11 1.32
N LEU A 38 10.16 0.77 1.44
CA LEU A 38 11.27 0.59 0.51
C LEU A 38 11.83 -0.83 0.56
N THR A 39 12.01 -1.40 1.75
CA THR A 39 12.44 -2.80 1.92
C THR A 39 11.48 -3.77 1.24
N LEU A 40 10.17 -3.63 1.50
CA LEU A 40 9.16 -4.50 0.89
C LEU A 40 9.10 -4.35 -0.64
N GLN A 41 9.22 -3.13 -1.14
CA GLN A 41 9.24 -2.83 -2.57
C GLN A 41 10.47 -3.44 -3.25
N ASP A 42 11.67 -3.23 -2.71
CA ASP A 42 12.91 -3.62 -3.37
C ASP A 42 13.19 -5.13 -3.22
N THR A 43 12.78 -5.76 -2.13
CA THR A 43 13.05 -7.18 -1.86
C THR A 43 11.93 -8.12 -2.33
N ALA A 44 10.67 -7.70 -2.25
CA ALA A 44 9.52 -8.55 -2.57
C ALA A 44 8.59 -7.97 -3.65
N ALA A 45 9.00 -6.88 -4.32
CA ALA A 45 8.21 -6.20 -5.35
C ALA A 45 6.79 -5.78 -4.89
N VAL A 46 6.60 -5.56 -3.58
CA VAL A 46 5.31 -5.14 -3.02
C VAL A 46 4.90 -3.77 -3.58
N ASP A 47 3.66 -3.66 -4.07
CA ASP A 47 3.06 -2.37 -4.43
C ASP A 47 2.74 -1.56 -3.17
N VAL A 48 3.50 -0.49 -2.96
CA VAL A 48 3.32 0.45 -1.84
C VAL A 48 1.94 1.11 -1.90
N CYS A 49 1.37 1.36 -3.08
CA CYS A 49 0.03 1.95 -3.19
C CYS A 49 -1.05 1.00 -2.64
N GLU A 50 -0.94 -0.29 -2.95
CA GLU A 50 -1.86 -1.30 -2.41
C GLU A 50 -1.67 -1.49 -0.90
N LEU A 51 -0.41 -1.47 -0.43
CA LEU A 51 -0.10 -1.52 1.01
C LEU A 51 -0.78 -0.39 1.77
N LEU A 52 -0.63 0.85 1.27
CA LEU A 52 -1.25 2.03 1.86
C LEU A 52 -2.78 1.94 1.80
N PHE A 53 -3.34 1.41 0.72
CA PHE A 53 -4.77 1.16 0.59
C PHE A 53 -5.29 0.21 1.67
N HIS A 54 -4.62 -0.92 1.90
CA HIS A 54 -5.00 -1.85 2.97
C HIS A 54 -4.85 -1.23 4.35
N GLY A 55 -3.78 -0.49 4.61
CA GLY A 55 -3.58 0.23 5.88
C GLY A 55 -4.66 1.29 6.14
N TRP A 56 -5.12 1.97 5.10
CA TRP A 56 -6.20 2.95 5.18
C TRP A 56 -7.55 2.31 5.53
N LEU A 57 -7.91 1.21 4.86
CA LEU A 57 -9.11 0.44 5.22
C LEU A 57 -9.03 -0.08 6.66
N PHE A 58 -7.88 -0.63 7.04
CA PHE A 58 -7.62 -1.14 8.38
C PHE A 58 -7.84 -0.08 9.46
N ALA A 59 -7.31 1.13 9.24
CA ALA A 59 -7.45 2.24 10.17
C ALA A 59 -8.92 2.68 10.39
N HIS A 60 -9.83 2.30 9.48
CA HIS A 60 -11.27 2.56 9.58
C HIS A 60 -12.08 1.31 9.99
N GLY A 61 -11.41 0.21 10.37
CA GLY A 61 -12.07 -1.04 10.77
C GLY A 61 -12.77 -1.74 9.61
N LEU A 62 -12.25 -1.55 8.40
CA LEU A 62 -12.74 -2.14 7.16
C LEU A 62 -11.65 -3.02 6.52
N GLU A 63 -12.07 -3.96 5.68
CA GLU A 63 -11.17 -4.73 4.84
C GLU A 63 -11.79 -4.99 3.47
N ALA A 64 -10.95 -5.13 2.46
CA ALA A 64 -11.37 -5.49 1.12
C ALA A 64 -11.72 -6.98 1.04
N ARG A 65 -12.74 -7.30 0.25
CA ARG A 65 -13.14 -8.66 -0.11
C ARG A 65 -12.19 -9.19 -1.20
N PRO A 66 -11.40 -10.25 -0.94
CA PRO A 66 -10.39 -10.72 -1.87
C PRO A 66 -10.94 -11.08 -3.26
N GLU A 67 -12.18 -11.55 -3.31
CA GLU A 67 -12.81 -12.08 -4.54
C GLU A 67 -12.92 -11.01 -5.62
N VAL A 68 -13.29 -9.78 -5.23
CA VAL A 68 -13.47 -8.65 -6.15
C VAL A 68 -12.25 -7.74 -6.25
N LEU A 69 -11.30 -7.86 -5.32
CA LEU A 69 -10.07 -7.08 -5.30
C LEU A 69 -9.13 -7.46 -6.46
N SER A 70 -9.16 -8.72 -6.88
CA SER A 70 -8.32 -9.27 -7.95
C SER A 70 -8.41 -8.49 -9.27
N GLY A 71 -9.61 -8.09 -9.69
CA GLY A 71 -9.81 -7.29 -10.89
C GLY A 71 -9.17 -5.90 -10.78
N GLN A 72 -9.24 -5.27 -9.62
CA GLN A 72 -8.59 -3.97 -9.37
C GLN A 72 -7.06 -4.10 -9.32
N ARG A 73 -6.54 -5.18 -8.69
CA ARG A 73 -5.10 -5.48 -8.70
C ARG A 73 -4.54 -5.56 -10.10
N GLN A 74 -5.23 -6.26 -11.01
CA GLN A 74 -4.78 -6.40 -12.40
C GLN A 74 -4.62 -5.04 -13.09
N LEU A 75 -5.61 -4.14 -12.94
CA LEU A 75 -5.54 -2.78 -13.48
C LEU A 75 -4.40 -1.95 -12.86
N CYS A 76 -4.11 -2.16 -11.58
CA CYS A 76 -3.02 -1.48 -10.88
C CYS A 76 -1.65 -2.01 -11.31
N ILE A 77 -1.51 -3.33 -11.50
CA ILE A 77 -0.30 -3.98 -12.04
C ILE A 77 0.02 -3.42 -13.43
N GLU A 78 -0.98 -3.30 -14.31
CA GLU A 78 -0.81 -2.74 -15.65
C GLU A 78 -0.36 -1.28 -15.61
N TRP A 79 -0.95 -0.47 -14.72
CA TRP A 79 -0.53 0.91 -14.51
C TRP A 79 0.89 1.01 -13.96
N GLN A 80 1.23 0.18 -12.97
CA GLN A 80 2.54 0.16 -12.35
C GLN A 80 3.61 -0.20 -13.38
N ALA A 81 3.41 -1.27 -14.16
CA ALA A 81 4.34 -1.70 -15.19
C ALA A 81 4.48 -0.68 -16.33
N GLY A 82 3.37 -0.07 -16.77
CA GLY A 82 3.37 0.84 -17.90
C GLY A 82 3.80 2.28 -17.59
N VAL A 83 3.69 2.72 -16.33
CA VAL A 83 3.92 4.12 -15.94
C VAL A 83 4.93 4.22 -14.80
N THR A 84 4.59 3.67 -13.62
CA THR A 84 5.39 3.89 -12.40
C THR A 84 6.78 3.28 -12.52
N GLU A 85 6.92 2.02 -12.92
CA GLU A 85 8.22 1.36 -13.06
C GLU A 85 9.06 1.96 -14.18
N VAL A 86 8.43 2.45 -15.25
CA VAL A 86 9.14 3.16 -16.33
C VAL A 86 9.77 4.44 -15.80
N LEU A 87 9.00 5.27 -15.08
CA LEU A 87 9.50 6.50 -14.47
C LEU A 87 10.58 6.22 -13.42
N ARG A 88 10.37 5.21 -12.57
CA ARG A 88 11.32 4.79 -11.55
C ARG A 88 12.64 4.28 -12.15
N GLY A 89 12.54 3.48 -13.21
CA GLY A 89 13.69 3.00 -13.99
C GLY A 89 14.51 4.16 -14.54
N LEU A 90 13.87 5.10 -15.23
CA LEU A 90 14.52 6.31 -15.74
C LEU A 90 15.18 7.13 -14.63
N ARG A 91 14.52 7.31 -13.48
CA ARG A 91 15.09 8.01 -12.32
C ARG A 91 16.32 7.31 -11.76
N ARG A 92 16.30 5.97 -11.70
CA ARG A 92 17.42 5.12 -11.23
C ARG A 92 18.60 5.16 -12.21
N ASP A 93 18.33 5.10 -13.52
CA ASP A 93 19.35 5.21 -14.57
C ASP A 93 20.05 6.56 -14.54
N LEU A 94 19.29 7.65 -14.45
CA LEU A 94 19.85 9.01 -14.35
C LEU A 94 20.68 9.21 -13.08
N LYS A 95 20.35 8.54 -11.97
CA LYS A 95 21.16 8.56 -10.73
C LYS A 95 22.52 7.88 -10.94
N ARG A 96 22.62 6.90 -11.84
CA ARG A 96 23.84 6.13 -12.13
C ARG A 96 24.74 6.76 -13.18
N ALA A 97 24.35 7.89 -13.78
CA ALA A 97 25.16 8.54 -14.82
C ALA A 97 26.53 9.00 -14.29
N GLU A 98 27.61 8.66 -15.00
CA GLU A 98 29.00 8.90 -14.60
C GLU A 98 29.39 10.40 -14.59
N HIS A 99 28.64 11.24 -15.30
CA HIS A 99 28.88 12.68 -15.41
C HIS A 99 27.64 13.48 -14.98
N PRO A 100 27.44 13.71 -13.68
CA PRO A 100 26.33 14.51 -13.20
C PRO A 100 26.45 15.96 -13.70
N SER A 101 25.33 16.51 -14.16
CA SER A 101 25.20 17.92 -14.54
C SER A 101 23.96 18.53 -13.86
N GLU A 102 23.89 19.86 -13.82
CA GLU A 102 22.72 20.56 -13.31
C GLU A 102 21.46 20.21 -14.10
N THR A 103 21.57 20.13 -15.43
CA THR A 103 20.48 19.70 -16.33
C THR A 103 20.02 18.28 -16.02
N LEU A 104 20.94 17.34 -15.76
CA LEU A 104 20.58 15.97 -15.39
C LEU A 104 19.90 15.92 -14.01
N SER A 105 20.36 16.73 -13.06
CA SER A 105 19.75 16.83 -11.73
C SER A 105 18.34 17.38 -11.81
N LEU A 106 18.11 18.42 -12.62
CA LEU A 106 16.80 18.98 -12.89
C LEU A 106 15.89 17.95 -13.58
N LEU A 107 16.38 17.25 -14.61
CA LEU A 107 15.61 16.21 -15.30
C LEU A 107 15.19 15.09 -14.34
N ARG A 108 16.12 14.62 -13.50
CA ARG A 108 15.84 13.60 -12.49
C ARG A 108 14.78 14.05 -11.50
N GLU A 109 14.81 15.31 -11.07
CA GLU A 109 13.78 15.86 -10.19
C GLU A 109 12.43 15.93 -10.89
N ARG A 110 12.37 16.33 -12.17
CA ARG A 110 11.11 16.31 -12.95
C ARG A 110 10.52 14.91 -13.07
N ILE A 111 11.36 13.89 -13.30
CA ILE A 111 10.92 12.50 -13.35
C ILE A 111 10.43 12.03 -11.98
N LYS A 112 11.13 12.38 -10.89
CA LYS A 112 10.67 12.09 -9.52
C LYS A 112 9.27 12.69 -9.26
N GLN A 113 9.04 13.93 -9.67
CA GLN A 113 7.71 14.56 -9.54
C GLN A 113 6.65 13.85 -10.39
N ALA A 114 7.01 13.41 -11.60
CA ALA A 114 6.10 12.61 -12.44
C ALA A 114 5.79 11.23 -11.82
N GLU A 115 6.78 10.56 -11.22
CA GLU A 115 6.60 9.30 -10.49
C GLU A 115 5.62 9.49 -9.31
N LEU A 116 5.81 10.54 -8.50
CA LEU A 116 4.90 10.85 -7.40
C LEU A 116 3.47 11.15 -7.88
N LEU A 117 3.31 11.81 -9.03
CA LEU A 117 1.99 12.02 -9.62
C LEU A 117 1.35 10.71 -10.10
N ALA A 118 2.14 9.80 -10.66
CA ALA A 118 1.68 8.48 -11.09
C ALA A 118 1.25 7.61 -9.90
N GLU A 119 1.98 7.65 -8.80
CA GLU A 119 1.62 6.97 -7.54
C GLU A 119 0.35 7.58 -6.92
N ARG A 120 0.21 8.92 -6.95
CA ARG A 120 -1.01 9.60 -6.50
C ARG A 120 -2.24 9.20 -7.31
N GLU A 121 -2.12 9.12 -8.64
CA GLU A 121 -3.21 8.62 -9.51
C GLU A 121 -3.56 7.17 -9.16
N ASN A 122 -2.56 6.32 -8.89
CA ASN A 122 -2.81 4.93 -8.49
C ASN A 122 -3.58 4.84 -7.16
N LEU A 123 -3.17 5.63 -6.14
CA LEU A 123 -3.92 5.74 -4.89
C LEU A 123 -5.35 6.26 -5.12
N GLN A 124 -5.56 7.21 -6.03
CA GLN A 124 -6.90 7.68 -6.37
C GLN A 124 -7.76 6.60 -7.05
N ARG A 125 -7.16 5.68 -7.81
CA ARG A 125 -7.88 4.50 -8.37
C ARG A 125 -8.31 3.55 -7.25
N TRP A 126 -7.41 3.23 -6.32
CA TRP A 126 -7.73 2.45 -5.13
C TRP A 126 -8.85 3.05 -4.29
N GLN A 127 -8.77 4.36 -4.04
CA GLN A 127 -9.80 5.10 -3.30
C GLN A 127 -11.16 5.05 -4.02
N ARG A 128 -11.19 5.34 -5.33
CA ARG A 128 -12.40 5.25 -6.15
C ARG A 128 -13.00 3.84 -6.09
N TRP A 129 -12.16 2.81 -6.20
CA TRP A 129 -12.61 1.43 -6.11
C TRP A 129 -13.30 1.13 -4.77
N ALA A 130 -12.76 1.60 -3.65
CA ALA A 130 -13.37 1.39 -2.34
C ALA A 130 -14.63 2.24 -2.10
N TRP A 131 -14.68 3.47 -2.64
CA TRP A 131 -15.83 4.36 -2.46
C TRP A 131 -17.01 4.06 -3.37
N ASP A 132 -16.79 3.36 -4.47
CA ASP A 132 -17.84 3.04 -5.42
C ASP A 132 -18.97 2.29 -4.70
N ALA A 133 -20.10 2.98 -4.60
CA ALA A 133 -21.07 2.73 -3.53
C ALA A 133 -21.99 1.55 -3.83
N ASP A 134 -22.02 1.02 -5.06
CA ASP A 134 -23.11 0.13 -5.47
C ASP A 134 -22.68 -1.28 -5.91
N PRO A 135 -22.94 -2.29 -5.06
CA PRO A 135 -22.95 -2.17 -3.61
C PRO A 135 -21.51 -2.19 -3.09
N ALA A 136 -21.11 -1.18 -2.32
CA ALA A 136 -19.82 -1.18 -1.61
C ALA A 136 -19.67 -2.40 -0.69
N CYS A 137 -20.77 -3.02 -0.23
CA CYS A 137 -20.76 -4.28 0.51
C CYS A 137 -20.26 -5.49 -0.31
N LEU A 138 -20.24 -5.39 -1.65
CA LEU A 138 -19.56 -6.36 -2.52
C LEU A 138 -18.03 -6.21 -2.47
N ARG A 139 -17.52 -5.03 -2.11
CA ARG A 139 -16.08 -4.70 -2.12
C ARG A 139 -15.45 -4.70 -0.74
N LEU A 140 -16.17 -4.21 0.25
CA LEU A 140 -15.71 -4.02 1.61
C LEU A 140 -16.54 -4.86 2.58
N LYS A 141 -15.91 -5.27 3.67
CA LYS A 141 -16.57 -5.84 4.84
C LYS A 141 -15.98 -5.22 6.11
N ASN A 142 -16.74 -5.32 7.20
CA ASN A 142 -16.25 -4.92 8.50
C ASN A 142 -15.14 -5.87 8.95
N THR A 143 -14.08 -5.33 9.53
CA THR A 143 -13.09 -6.14 10.23
C THR A 143 -13.73 -6.66 11.52
N SER A 144 -13.97 -7.97 11.62
CA SER A 144 -14.71 -8.61 12.73
C SER A 144 -14.00 -8.48 14.08
N THR A 145 -12.66 -8.55 14.07
CA THR A 145 -11.76 -8.24 15.18
C THR A 145 -10.50 -7.64 14.59
N MET A 146 -10.01 -6.53 15.17
CA MET A 146 -8.68 -6.06 14.78
C MET A 146 -7.70 -7.20 15.11
N PRO A 147 -6.90 -7.66 14.15
CA PRO A 147 -5.96 -8.75 14.38
C PRO A 147 -4.97 -8.33 15.46
N ASP A 148 -4.64 -9.26 16.34
CA ASP A 148 -3.63 -9.08 17.40
C ASP A 148 -2.25 -8.76 16.82
N ASP A 149 -2.05 -9.08 15.53
CA ASP A 149 -0.87 -8.79 14.74
C ASP A 149 -1.27 -8.15 13.40
N ALA A 150 -1.20 -6.82 13.34
CA ALA A 150 -1.49 -6.05 12.14
C ALA A 150 -0.43 -6.25 11.04
N GLY A 151 0.81 -6.61 11.38
CA GLY A 151 1.90 -6.86 10.44
C GLY A 151 1.65 -8.13 9.65
N SER A 152 1.41 -9.25 10.36
CA SER A 152 1.02 -10.52 9.73
C SER A 152 -0.28 -10.42 8.93
N TRP A 153 -1.25 -9.63 9.43
CA TRP A 153 -2.48 -9.36 8.66
C TRP A 153 -2.18 -8.65 7.34
N LEU A 154 -1.34 -7.60 7.35
CA LEU A 154 -0.99 -6.84 6.16
C LEU A 154 -0.20 -7.69 5.16
N GLN A 155 0.75 -8.49 5.64
CA GLN A 155 1.50 -9.45 4.83
C GLN A 155 0.57 -10.39 4.05
N LYS A 156 -0.41 -11.01 4.73
CA LYS A 156 -1.37 -11.93 4.11
C LYS A 156 -2.28 -11.27 3.08
N ARG A 157 -2.44 -9.94 3.15
CA ARG A 157 -3.19 -9.19 2.14
C ARG A 157 -2.33 -8.96 0.91
N LEU A 158 -1.08 -8.57 1.08
CA LEU A 158 -0.20 -8.18 -0.03
C LEU A 158 0.46 -9.36 -0.75
N LEU A 159 0.81 -10.41 -0.01
CA LEU A 159 1.52 -11.57 -0.53
C LEU A 159 0.75 -12.83 -0.16
N SER A 160 0.29 -13.56 -1.17
CA SER A 160 -0.26 -14.89 -0.96
C SER A 160 0.85 -15.85 -0.48
N PRO A 161 0.49 -16.95 0.21
CA PRO A 161 1.46 -17.96 0.62
C PRO A 161 2.29 -18.51 -0.54
N GLN A 162 1.71 -18.57 -1.74
CA GLN A 162 2.38 -19.03 -2.95
C GLN A 162 3.40 -18.00 -3.44
N GLU A 163 3.03 -16.72 -3.51
CA GLU A 163 3.96 -15.64 -3.89
C GLU A 163 5.12 -15.57 -2.91
N TRP A 164 4.86 -15.68 -1.60
CA TRP A 164 5.90 -15.70 -0.57
C TRP A 164 6.90 -16.84 -0.76
N GLN A 165 6.43 -18.05 -1.09
CA GLN A 165 7.28 -19.22 -1.31
C GLN A 165 8.08 -19.16 -2.62
N GLN A 166 7.62 -18.38 -3.61
CA GLN A 166 8.29 -18.20 -4.90
C GLN A 166 9.42 -17.17 -4.84
N LEU A 167 9.46 -16.32 -3.80
CA LEU A 167 10.56 -15.39 -3.60
C LEU A 167 11.83 -16.18 -3.23
N THR A 168 12.85 -16.11 -4.09
CA THR A 168 14.18 -16.67 -3.81
C THR A 168 14.92 -15.74 -2.86
N LEU A 169 14.66 -15.89 -1.55
CA LEU A 169 15.21 -15.05 -0.49
C LEU A 169 16.18 -15.84 0.39
N ASP A 170 17.25 -15.18 0.83
CA ASP A 170 18.07 -15.70 1.91
C ASP A 170 17.44 -15.37 3.28
N GLU A 171 18.02 -15.94 4.35
CA GLU A 171 17.52 -15.78 5.71
C GLU A 171 17.51 -14.30 6.16
N ALA A 172 18.50 -13.51 5.74
CA ALA A 172 18.60 -12.10 6.07
C ALA A 172 17.49 -11.28 5.38
N ALA A 173 17.18 -11.57 4.12
CA ALA A 173 16.10 -10.94 3.39
C ALA A 173 14.73 -11.30 3.98
N ILE A 174 14.52 -12.55 4.40
CA ILE A 174 13.30 -12.98 5.10
C ILE A 174 13.12 -12.19 6.40
N ALA A 175 14.16 -12.10 7.23
CA ALA A 175 14.13 -11.34 8.48
C ALA A 175 13.82 -9.84 8.22
N SER A 176 14.47 -9.24 7.22
CA SER A 176 14.24 -7.84 6.83
C SER A 176 12.80 -7.58 6.38
N LEU A 177 12.20 -8.50 5.63
CA LEU A 177 10.78 -8.40 5.25
C LEU A 177 9.85 -8.52 6.46
N GLN A 178 10.15 -9.43 7.38
CA GLN A 178 9.38 -9.61 8.62
C GLN A 178 9.45 -8.35 9.49
N ASP A 179 10.65 -7.84 9.75
CA ASP A 179 10.87 -6.58 10.48
C ASP A 179 10.11 -5.41 9.83
N ALA A 180 10.10 -5.34 8.50
CA ALA A 180 9.35 -4.31 7.77
C ALA A 180 7.85 -4.43 8.00
N PHE A 181 7.27 -5.63 7.95
CA PHE A 181 5.85 -5.83 8.27
C PHE A 181 5.52 -5.54 9.73
N ASP A 182 6.41 -5.87 10.66
CA ASP A 182 6.24 -5.59 12.09
C ASP A 182 6.22 -4.07 12.35
N VAL A 183 7.14 -3.32 11.75
CA VAL A 183 7.17 -1.85 11.83
C VAL A 183 5.86 -1.26 11.30
N LEU A 184 5.38 -1.72 10.14
CA LEU A 184 4.14 -1.24 9.55
C LEU A 184 2.92 -1.60 10.41
N GLY A 185 2.87 -2.82 10.93
CA GLY A 185 1.82 -3.30 11.83
C GLY A 185 1.74 -2.47 13.11
N HIS A 186 2.88 -2.21 13.74
CA HIS A 186 3.00 -1.37 14.94
C HIS A 186 2.48 0.06 14.67
N GLN A 187 2.85 0.63 13.53
CA GLN A 187 2.37 1.96 13.14
C GLN A 187 0.89 1.97 12.76
N LEU A 188 0.31 0.85 12.33
CA LEU A 188 -1.12 0.73 12.01
C LEU A 188 -2.01 0.53 13.24
N ASP A 189 -1.52 -0.07 14.32
CA ASP A 189 -2.31 -0.33 15.53
C ASP A 189 -2.83 0.97 16.18
N PRO A 190 -4.15 1.22 16.22
CA PRO A 190 -4.73 2.41 16.84
C PRO A 190 -4.40 2.55 18.34
N LEU A 191 -4.20 1.44 19.07
CA LEU A 191 -3.94 1.46 20.51
C LEU A 191 -2.53 1.96 20.86
N GLN A 192 -1.60 1.85 19.92
CA GLN A 192 -0.23 2.32 20.10
C GLN A 192 -0.03 3.76 19.61
N ARG A 193 -0.97 4.33 18.83
CA ARG A 193 -0.97 5.75 18.43
C ARG A 193 -1.23 6.73 19.59
N ALA A 194 -1.72 6.23 20.73
CA ALA A 194 -2.08 7.02 21.91
C ALA A 194 -1.00 7.03 23.01
N ARG A 195 0.16 6.41 22.76
CA ARG A 195 1.32 6.37 23.66
C ARG A 195 2.49 7.12 23.03
#